data_AF-A0A7W7LBH7-F1
#
_entry.id   AF-A0A7W7LBH7-F1
#
_cell.length_a   1.000
_cell.length_b   1.000
_cell.length_c   1.000
_cell.angle_alpha   90.00
_cell.angle_beta   90.00
_cell.angle_gamma   90.00
#
_symmetry.space_group_name_H-M   'P 1'
#
loop_
_entity.id
_entity.type
_entity.pdbx_description
1 polymer ?
#
loop_
_entity_poly.entity_id
_entity_poly.type
_entity_poly.pdbx_seq_one_letter_code
_entity_poly.pdbx_strand_id
1 'polypeptide(L)'
;MRRTVAPLATFLLACAAVLSVGGGASAHERPAPAAAAPDGGQECADVCFTVWLPVRCVFSNGYTARFSNRCFAEMHACRHHLEIVSCHRV
;
A
#
# COMPACT_ATOMS: atom_id res chain seq x y z
N MET A 1 -31.38 -27.25 -27.89
CA MET A 1 -31.34 -25.80 -28.11
C MET A 1 -32.76 -25.25 -27.98
N ARG A 2 -33.12 -24.66 -26.84
CA ARG A 2 -34.40 -23.97 -26.64
C ARG A 2 -34.09 -22.61 -26.01
N ARG A 3 -34.54 -21.56 -26.71
CA ARG A 3 -34.44 -20.15 -26.32
C ARG A 3 -35.55 -19.86 -25.33
N THR A 4 -35.23 -19.17 -24.23
CA THR A 4 -36.20 -18.38 -23.47
C THR A 4 -35.56 -17.03 -23.17
N VAL A 5 -36.12 -16.01 -23.81
CA VAL A 5 -35.82 -14.58 -23.63
C VAL A 5 -37.10 -13.94 -23.09
N ALA A 6 -36.91 -12.91 -22.25
CA ALA A 6 -37.82 -11.82 -21.86
C ALA A 6 -38.48 -11.92 -20.47
N PRO A 7 -38.91 -10.78 -19.86
CA PRO A 7 -38.61 -9.38 -20.16
C PRO A 7 -38.10 -8.56 -18.94
N LEU A 8 -37.54 -7.39 -19.27
CA LEU A 8 -37.35 -6.25 -18.37
C LEU A 8 -38.68 -5.70 -17.82
N ALA A 9 -38.52 -4.92 -16.75
CA ALA A 9 -39.45 -3.92 -16.21
C ALA A 9 -40.55 -4.43 -15.29
N THR A 10 -40.51 -3.99 -14.04
CA THR A 10 -41.52 -3.09 -13.43
C THR A 10 -41.46 -3.26 -11.91
N PHE A 11 -40.60 -2.51 -11.21
CA PHE A 11 -40.83 -2.17 -9.80
C PHE A 11 -40.20 -0.81 -9.49
N LEU A 12 -40.74 0.22 -10.16
CA LEU A 12 -40.72 1.60 -9.70
C LEU A 12 -41.94 1.78 -8.79
N LEU A 13 -41.74 1.96 -7.48
CA LEU A 13 -42.61 2.72 -6.57
C LEU A 13 -41.86 2.85 -5.23
N ALA A 14 -41.17 3.97 -5.01
CA ALA A 14 -41.67 5.09 -4.23
C ALA A 14 -41.69 4.83 -2.71
N CYS A 15 -40.55 5.07 -2.06
CA CYS A 15 -40.51 5.57 -0.68
C CYS A 15 -39.68 6.84 -0.66
N ALA A 16 -40.37 7.96 -0.86
CA ALA A 16 -39.91 9.29 -0.52
C ALA A 16 -40.05 9.51 0.99
N ALA A 17 -39.20 10.40 1.53
CA ALA A 17 -39.03 10.78 2.94
C ALA A 17 -38.29 9.72 3.77
N VAL A 18 -37.15 10.03 4.40
CA VAL A 18 -37.01 11.07 5.43
C VAL A 18 -35.64 11.76 5.35
N LEU A 19 -35.68 13.07 5.57
CA LEU A 19 -34.53 13.96 5.71
C LEU A 19 -33.64 13.53 6.88
N SER A 20 -32.39 13.22 6.59
CA SER A 20 -31.31 13.32 7.58
C SER A 20 -30.34 14.41 7.13
N VAL A 21 -30.55 15.59 7.71
CA VAL A 21 -29.57 16.66 7.80
C VAL A 21 -28.37 16.12 8.58
N GLY A 22 -27.21 16.12 7.93
CA GLY A 22 -25.96 15.66 8.51
C GLY A 22 -24.79 16.09 7.63
N GLY A 23 -24.62 17.40 7.48
CA GLY A 23 -23.43 18.00 6.88
C GLY A 23 -22.21 17.67 7.72
N GLY A 24 -21.42 16.71 7.27
CA GLY A 24 -20.01 16.59 7.58
C GLY A 24 -19.27 16.81 6.27
N ALA A 25 -18.87 18.05 6.00
CA ALA A 25 -18.04 18.37 4.85
C ALA A 25 -16.78 17.50 4.92
N SER A 26 -16.64 16.63 3.93
CA SER A 26 -15.38 15.99 3.59
C SER A 26 -14.36 17.11 3.39
N ALA A 27 -13.53 17.33 4.41
CA ALA A 27 -12.20 17.88 4.20
C ALA A 27 -11.41 16.80 3.45
N HIS A 28 -11.76 16.61 2.18
CA HIS A 28 -10.82 16.10 1.20
C HIS A 28 -9.83 17.26 1.04
N GLU A 29 -8.92 17.33 2.00
CA GLU A 29 -7.76 18.19 1.96
C GLU A 29 -7.06 17.81 0.67
N ARG A 30 -7.25 18.64 -0.35
CA ARG A 30 -6.50 18.55 -1.60
C ARG A 30 -5.05 18.60 -1.14
N PRO A 31 -4.25 17.53 -1.32
CA PRO A 31 -2.85 17.61 -0.99
C PRO A 31 -2.33 18.84 -1.71
N ALA A 32 -1.70 19.76 -0.98
CA ALA A 32 -0.90 20.80 -1.60
C ALA A 32 -0.07 20.12 -2.70
N PRO A 33 0.07 20.71 -3.92
CA PRO A 33 0.96 20.14 -4.90
C PRO A 33 2.27 19.88 -4.17
N ALA A 34 2.64 18.60 -4.08
CA ALA A 34 3.84 18.18 -3.38
C ALA A 34 4.93 19.10 -3.92
N ALA A 35 5.47 19.96 -3.06
CA ALA A 35 6.73 20.60 -3.34
C ALA A 35 7.62 19.42 -3.73
N ALA A 36 7.99 19.36 -5.01
CA ALA A 36 8.72 18.24 -5.57
C ALA A 36 9.84 17.96 -4.59
N ALA A 37 9.74 16.81 -3.90
CA ALA A 37 10.78 16.39 -3.00
C ALA A 37 12.05 16.42 -3.83
N PRO A 38 13.17 16.94 -3.29
CA PRO A 38 14.40 16.98 -4.05
C PRO A 38 14.61 15.60 -4.67
N ASP A 39 14.87 15.55 -5.98
CA ASP A 39 15.43 14.38 -6.68
C ASP A 39 16.86 14.14 -6.16
N GLY A 40 17.01 14.04 -4.83
CA GLY A 40 18.16 13.51 -4.15
C GLY A 40 17.90 12.03 -4.06
N GLY A 41 18.43 11.27 -5.01
CA GLY A 41 18.41 9.81 -4.94
C GLY A 41 18.79 9.39 -3.52
N GLN A 42 17.90 8.66 -2.84
CA GLN A 42 18.12 8.25 -1.46
C GLN A 42 19.42 7.45 -1.42
N GLU A 43 20.46 8.02 -0.80
CA GLU A 43 21.73 7.33 -0.61
C GLU A 43 21.47 6.14 0.31
N CYS A 44 21.78 4.94 -0.18
CA CYS A 44 21.67 3.73 0.61
C CYS A 44 22.78 3.68 1.65
N ALA A 45 22.47 3.17 2.84
CA ALA A 45 23.51 2.94 3.84
C ALA A 45 24.62 2.05 3.26
N ASP A 46 25.87 2.50 3.36
CA ASP A 46 27.03 1.74 2.86
C ASP A 46 27.63 0.81 3.92
N VAL A 47 27.31 1.07 5.20
CA VAL A 47 27.88 0.35 6.34
C VAL A 47 26.78 -0.13 7.28
N CYS A 48 26.95 -1.37 7.76
CA CYS A 48 26.11 -1.98 8.78
C CYS A 48 27.01 -2.58 9.86
N PHE A 49 26.60 -2.47 11.12
CA PHE A 49 27.27 -3.19 12.20
C PHE A 49 27.22 -4.70 11.95
N THR A 50 28.32 -5.38 12.23
CA THR A 50 28.47 -6.85 12.11
C THR A 50 27.84 -7.61 13.29
N VAL A 51 26.74 -7.10 13.83
CA VAL A 51 25.97 -7.74 14.89
C VAL A 51 25.06 -8.82 14.28
N TRP A 52 25.11 -10.04 14.82
CA TRP A 52 24.26 -11.14 14.39
C TRP A 52 22.90 -11.12 15.11
N LEU A 53 21.88 -10.62 14.42
CA LEU A 53 20.48 -10.56 14.85
C LEU A 53 19.58 -10.95 13.67
N PRO A 54 19.55 -12.23 13.29
CA PRO A 54 19.03 -12.65 11.99
C PRO A 54 17.56 -12.30 11.81
N VAL A 55 17.24 -11.84 10.60
CA VAL A 55 15.87 -11.50 10.20
C VAL A 55 15.52 -12.19 8.89
N ARG A 56 14.24 -12.52 8.72
CA ARG A 56 13.65 -12.90 7.44
C ARG A 56 12.70 -11.79 7.02
N CYS A 57 12.90 -11.25 5.83
CA CYS A 57 12.13 -10.14 5.28
C CYS A 57 11.45 -10.51 3.97
N VAL A 58 10.25 -9.95 3.77
CA VAL A 58 9.48 -10.01 2.53
C VAL A 58 9.52 -8.62 1.89
N PHE A 59 9.82 -8.57 0.60
CA PHE A 59 9.95 -7.33 -0.16
C PHE A 59 8.72 -7.08 -1.06
N SER A 60 8.58 -5.86 -1.57
CA SER A 60 7.45 -5.43 -2.43
C SER A 60 7.29 -6.24 -3.71
N ASN A 61 8.37 -6.86 -4.21
CA ASN A 61 8.34 -7.77 -5.36
C ASN A 61 7.98 -9.23 -5.00
N GLY A 62 7.62 -9.51 -3.74
CA GLY A 62 7.33 -10.85 -3.24
C GLY A 62 8.56 -11.69 -2.91
N TYR A 63 9.78 -11.19 -3.15
CA TYR A 63 11.01 -11.86 -2.77
C TYR A 63 11.10 -11.97 -1.24
N THR A 64 11.61 -13.10 -0.76
CA THR A 64 11.84 -13.33 0.67
C THR A 64 13.28 -13.75 0.88
N ALA A 65 13.99 -13.07 1.78
CA ALA A 65 15.39 -13.39 2.10
C ALA A 65 15.69 -13.31 3.59
N ARG A 66 16.78 -13.95 3.99
CA ARG A 66 17.36 -13.86 5.33
C ARG A 66 18.58 -12.96 5.32
N PHE A 67 18.73 -12.15 6.35
CA PHE A 67 19.86 -11.25 6.53
C PHE A 67 20.43 -11.40 7.94
N SER A 68 21.73 -11.12 8.08
CA SER A 68 22.45 -11.16 9.36
C SER A 68 21.84 -10.23 10.41
N ASN A 69 21.28 -9.11 9.97
CA ASN A 69 20.47 -8.20 10.77
C ASN A 69 19.59 -7.30 9.89
N ARG A 70 18.76 -6.46 10.51
CA ARG A 70 17.84 -5.55 9.84
C ARG A 70 18.52 -4.50 8.96
N CYS A 71 19.70 -4.00 9.34
CA CYS A 71 20.43 -3.02 8.55
C CYS A 71 20.81 -3.61 7.17
N PHE A 72 21.29 -4.85 7.14
CA PHE A 72 21.58 -5.53 5.87
C PHE A 72 20.34 -5.72 5.00
N ALA A 73 19.17 -5.95 5.60
CA ALA A 73 17.91 -6.03 4.86
C ALA A 73 17.50 -4.67 4.25
N GLU A 74 17.64 -3.58 5.01
CA GLU A 74 17.33 -2.21 4.57
C GLU A 74 18.30 -1.74 3.47
N MET A 75 19.59 -2.03 3.62
CA MET A 75 20.60 -1.77 2.60
C MET A 75 20.29 -2.53 1.29
N HIS A 76 19.87 -3.79 1.39
CA HIS A 76 19.42 -4.56 0.23
C HIS A 76 18.17 -3.92 -0.40
N ALA A 77 17.16 -3.60 0.40
CA ALA A 77 15.92 -2.97 -0.08
C ALA A 77 16.24 -1.69 -0.87
N CYS A 78 17.05 -0.81 -0.29
CA CYS A 78 17.45 0.44 -0.92
C CYS A 78 18.20 0.22 -2.24
N ARG A 79 19.23 -0.64 -2.25
CA ARG A 79 20.05 -0.89 -3.46
C ARG A 79 19.28 -1.53 -4.61
N HIS A 80 18.21 -2.24 -4.30
CA HIS A 80 17.37 -2.90 -5.29
C HIS A 80 16.07 -2.14 -5.58
N HIS A 81 15.90 -0.93 -5.04
CA HIS A 81 14.66 -0.14 -5.16
C HIS A 81 13.42 -0.95 -4.74
N LEU A 82 13.56 -1.73 -3.67
CA LEU A 82 12.50 -2.53 -3.06
C LEU A 82 12.04 -1.89 -1.75
N GLU A 83 10.80 -2.15 -1.38
CA GLU A 83 10.27 -1.81 -0.06
C GLU A 83 10.23 -3.08 0.80
N ILE A 84 10.58 -2.97 2.07
CA ILE A 84 10.38 -4.04 3.05
C ILE A 84 8.92 -4.03 3.48
N VAL A 85 8.15 -5.04 3.06
CA VAL A 85 6.74 -5.19 3.45
C VAL A 85 6.62 -5.76 4.86
N SER A 86 7.48 -6.73 5.20
CA SER A 86 7.52 -7.27 6.57
C SER A 86 8.89 -7.86 6.88
N CYS A 87 9.27 -7.84 8.16
CA CYS A 87 10.43 -8.56 8.68
C CYS A 87 10.11 -9.16 10.04
N HIS A 88 10.65 -10.35 10.31
CA HIS A 88 10.61 -10.97 11.63
C HIS A 88 11.97 -11.57 11.98
N ARG A 89 12.28 -11.64 13.28
CA ARG A 89 13.47 -12.34 13.77
C ARG A 89 13.32 -13.84 13.55
N VAL A 90 14.44 -14.51 13.31
CA VAL A 90 14.50 -15.94 13.01
C VAL A 90 15.34 -16.67 14.06
#